data_AF-A0A916HQL9-F1
#
_entry.id   AF-A0A916HQL9-F1
#
_cell.length_a   1.000
_cell.length_b   1.000
_cell.length_c   1.000
_cell.angle_alpha   90.00
_cell.angle_beta   90.00
_cell.angle_gamma   90.00
#
_symmetry.space_group_name_H-M   'P 1'
#
loop_
_entity.id
_entity.type
_entity.pdbx_description
1 polymer ?
#
loop_
_entity_poly.entity_id
_entity_poly.type
_entity_poly.pdbx_seq_one_letter_code
_entity_poly.pdbx_strand_id
1 'polypeptide(L)' 'MRHAWILGAAAAAFALAACGERPQVVQYKQGTYQGKPDQKPYAGAPFDGNHQQWENAMRQRNQTQNEYKRIGS' A
#
# COMPACT_ATOMS: atom_id res chain seq x y z
N MET A 1 -8.59 54.05 3.59
CA MET A 1 -7.13 53.88 3.69
C MET A 1 -6.73 52.74 4.64
N ARG A 2 -6.97 52.81 5.96
CA ARG A 2 -6.50 51.78 6.94
C ARG A 2 -6.95 50.34 6.63
N HIS A 3 -8.20 50.14 6.23
CA HIS A 3 -8.72 48.80 5.85
C HIS A 3 -8.04 48.21 4.61
N ALA A 4 -7.61 49.04 3.66
CA ALA A 4 -6.91 48.59 2.45
C ALA A 4 -5.50 48.06 2.78
N TRP A 5 -4.82 48.67 3.76
CA TRP A 5 -3.51 48.21 4.24
C TRP A 5 -3.61 46.89 5.00
N ILE A 6 -4.66 46.71 5.81
CA ILE A 6 -4.90 45.47 6.55
C ILE A 6 -5.19 44.32 5.57
N LEU A 7 -6.05 44.55 4.57
CA LEU A 7 -6.36 43.55 3.55
C LEU A 7 -5.13 43.20 2.69
N GLY A 8 -4.34 44.21 2.31
CA GLY A 8 -3.09 43.98 1.57
C GLY A 8 -2.06 43.17 2.36
N ALA A 9 -1.86 43.48 3.65
CA ALA A 9 -0.93 42.75 4.50
C ALA A 9 -1.38 41.29 4.73
N ALA A 10 -2.69 41.06 4.93
CA ALA A 10 -3.23 39.71 5.09
C ALA A 10 -3.05 38.87 3.82
N ALA A 11 -3.34 39.43 2.63
CA ALA A 11 -3.16 38.73 1.36
C ALA A 11 -1.69 38.34 1.12
N ALA A 12 -0.75 39.22 1.43
CA ALA A 12 0.69 38.92 1.31
C ALA A 12 1.11 37.77 2.24
N ALA A 13 0.62 37.74 3.48
CA ALA A 13 0.91 36.66 4.43
C ALA A 13 0.38 35.29 3.96
N PHE A 14 -0.82 35.23 3.38
CA PHE A 14 -1.38 33.99 2.83
C PHE A 14 -0.63 33.51 1.58
N ALA A 15 -0.17 34.41 0.72
CA ALA A 15 0.63 34.05 -0.45
C ALA A 15 1.98 33.41 -0.08
N LEU A 16 2.61 33.87 1.01
CA LEU A 16 3.85 33.28 1.54
C LEU A 16 3.62 31.89 2.15
N ALA A 17 2.46 31.63 2.75
CA ALA A 17 2.11 30.32 3.31
C ALA A 17 1.93 29.23 2.24
N ALA A 18 1.64 29.60 0.99
CA ALA A 18 1.51 28.67 -0.13
C ALA A 18 2.82 27.99 -0.55
N CYS A 19 3.98 28.54 -0.18
CA CYS A 19 5.29 27.88 -0.37
C CYS A 19 5.66 26.91 0.77
N GLY A 20 4.83 26.82 1.82
CA GLY A 20 5.07 25.99 3.00
C GLY A 20 4.47 24.59 2.93
N GLU A 21 4.07 24.11 1.74
CA GLU A 21 3.53 22.76 1.56
C GLU A 21 4.53 21.74 2.11
N ARG A 22 4.18 21.12 3.23
CA ARG A 22 4.97 20.01 3.75
C ARG A 22 4.89 18.87 2.72
N PRO A 23 5.99 18.16 2.46
CA PRO A 23 5.94 17.02 1.57
C PRO A 23 4.84 16.06 2.08
N GLN A 24 3.83 15.80 1.24
CA GLN A 24 2.78 14.81 1.47
C GLN A 24 3.32 13.38 1.31
N VAL A 25 4.51 13.15 1.82
CA VAL A 25 5.13 11.84 1.89
C VAL A 25 4.73 11.19 3.20
N VAL A 26 4.59 9.87 3.17
CA VAL A 26 4.38 9.09 4.38
C VAL A 26 5.47 9.46 5.39
N GLN A 27 5.06 9.90 6.59
CA GLN A 27 5.97 10.18 7.70
C GLN A 27 6.58 8.85 8.16
N TYR A 28 7.76 8.53 7.64
CA TYR A 28 8.46 7.30 7.96
C TYR A 28 8.89 7.29 9.42
N LYS A 29 8.12 6.61 10.26
CA LYS A 29 8.54 6.19 11.60
C LYS A 29 9.59 5.07 11.49
N GLN A 30 10.84 5.43 11.75
CA GLN A 30 11.95 4.48 11.74
C GLN A 30 11.68 3.31 12.71
N GLY A 31 11.90 2.08 12.23
CA GLY A 31 11.65 0.86 13.00
C GLY A 31 10.21 0.34 12.98
N THR A 32 9.27 1.00 12.28
CA THR A 32 7.89 0.53 12.13
C THR A 32 7.56 0.25 10.66
N TYR A 33 7.08 -0.97 10.38
CA TYR A 33 6.52 -1.31 9.07
C TYR A 33 5.22 -0.53 8.85
N GLN A 34 5.16 0.27 7.77
CA GLN A 34 4.04 1.14 7.44
C GLN A 34 3.27 0.69 6.19
N GLY A 35 3.63 -0.45 5.63
CA GLY A 35 2.87 -1.09 4.55
C GLY A 35 1.59 -1.74 5.06
N LYS A 36 0.81 -2.32 4.15
CA LYS A 36 -0.30 -3.20 4.54
C LYS A 36 0.25 -4.40 5.30
N PRO A 37 -0.29 -4.76 6.47
CA PRO A 37 0.15 -5.94 7.20
C PRO A 37 0.18 -7.18 6.30
N ASP A 38 1.21 -7.99 6.43
CA ASP A 38 1.30 -9.25 5.69
C ASP A 38 0.10 -10.13 6.06
N GLN A 39 -0.58 -10.62 5.03
CA GLN A 39 -1.66 -11.58 5.18
C GLN A 39 -1.19 -12.94 4.71
N LYS A 40 -1.73 -13.99 5.32
CA LYS A 40 -1.48 -15.35 4.86
C LYS A 40 -1.95 -15.50 3.42
N PRO A 41 -1.28 -16.30 2.58
CA PRO A 41 -1.60 -16.43 1.15
C PRO A 41 -2.99 -16.99 0.87
N TYR A 42 -3.62 -17.62 1.87
CA TYR A 42 -4.97 -18.17 1.83
C TYR A 42 -6.01 -17.31 2.54
N ALA A 43 -5.67 -16.11 3.00
CA ALA A 43 -6.59 -15.29 3.81
C ALA A 43 -7.77 -14.74 3.00
N GLY A 44 -7.60 -14.49 1.70
CA GLY A 44 -8.64 -13.99 0.81
C GLY A 44 -9.22 -15.07 -0.10
N ALA A 45 -10.23 -14.67 -0.88
CA ALA A 45 -10.79 -15.49 -1.94
C ALA A 45 -9.68 -15.98 -2.91
N PRO A 46 -9.77 -17.22 -3.41
CA PRO A 46 -10.88 -18.16 -3.28
C PRO A 46 -10.82 -19.06 -2.03
N PHE A 47 -9.85 -18.85 -1.14
CA PHE A 47 -9.60 -19.75 -0.01
C PHE A 47 -10.23 -19.27 1.29
N ASP A 48 -10.50 -17.97 1.42
CA ASP A 48 -11.26 -17.35 2.52
C ASP A 48 -10.82 -17.84 3.92
N GLY A 49 -9.51 -18.01 4.12
CA GLY A 49 -8.89 -18.48 5.36
C GLY A 49 -8.63 -19.99 5.42
N ASN A 50 -9.10 -20.79 4.47
CA ASN A 50 -8.94 -22.24 4.44
C ASN A 50 -7.52 -22.65 4.01
N HIS A 51 -6.65 -22.85 5.00
CA HIS A 51 -5.27 -23.29 4.78
C HIS A 51 -5.19 -24.65 4.08
N GLN A 52 -6.02 -25.62 4.48
CA GLN A 52 -5.96 -26.97 3.92
C GLN A 52 -6.32 -26.99 2.43
N GLN A 53 -7.35 -26.23 2.03
CA GLN A 53 -7.74 -26.09 0.63
C GLN A 53 -6.63 -25.44 -0.20
N TRP A 54 -5.95 -24.43 0.35
CA TRP A 54 -4.80 -23.80 -0.29
C TRP A 54 -3.64 -24.79 -0.48
N GLU A 55 -3.26 -25.55 0.55
CA GLU A 55 -2.22 -26.58 0.45
C GLU A 55 -2.54 -27.63 -0.60
N ASN A 56 -3.80 -28.07 -0.68
CA ASN A 56 -4.24 -29.02 -1.69
C ASN A 56 -4.10 -28.44 -3.10
N ALA A 57 -4.51 -27.20 -3.31
CA ALA A 57 -4.39 -26.51 -4.59
C ALA A 57 -2.92 -26.31 -5.00
N MET A 58 -2.05 -25.94 -4.05
CA MET A 58 -0.61 -25.79 -4.31
C MET A 58 0.03 -27.12 -4.68
N ARG A 59 -0.31 -28.22 -3.98
CA ARG A 59 0.17 -29.56 -4.33
C ARG A 59 -0.27 -29.97 -5.73
N GLN A 60 -1.55 -29.76 -6.06
CA GLN A 60 -2.08 -30.08 -7.38
C GLN A 60 -1.34 -29.30 -8.48
N ARG A 61 -1.16 -27.98 -8.29
CA ARG A 61 -0.40 -27.13 -9.22
C ARG A 61 1.02 -27.66 -9.43
N ASN A 62 1.70 -28.09 -8.37
CA ASN A 62 3.05 -28.63 -8.50
C ASN A 62 3.08 -29.91 -9.33
N GLN A 63 2.04 -30.76 -9.23
CA GLN A 63 1.95 -31.96 -10.07
C GLN A 63 1.70 -31.62 -11.55
N THR A 64 0.84 -30.65 -11.84
CA THR A 64 0.53 -30.25 -13.22
C THR A 64 1.66 -29.50 -13.89
N GLN A 65 2.55 -28.88 -13.10
CA GLN A 65 3.76 -28.20 -13.56
C GLN A 65 5.01 -29.06 -13.45
N ASN A 66 4.88 -30.37 -13.23
CA ASN A 66 6.02 -31.28 -13.16
C ASN A 66 6.20 -32.00 -14.49
N GLU A 67 7.25 -31.65 -15.22
CA GLU A 67 7.51 -32.17 -16.56
C GLU A 67 7.77 -33.67 -16.56
N TYR A 68 8.45 -34.23 -15.54
CA TYR A 68 8.60 -35.69 -15.41
C TYR A 68 7.24 -36.41 -15.40
N LYS A 69 6.20 -35.78 -14.85
CA LYS A 69 4.82 -36.31 -14.91
C LYS A 69 4.08 -35.97 -16.19
N ARG A 70 4.35 -34.82 -16.82
CA ARG A 70 3.63 -34.36 -18.01
C ARG A 70 4.06 -35.07 -19.29
N ILE A 71 5.36 -35.30 -19.48
CA ILE A 71 5.90 -35.83 -20.74
C ILE A 71 6.29 -37.30 -20.64
N GLY A 72 6.26 -37.88 -19.43
CA GLY A 72 6.77 -39.22 -19.17
C GLY A 72 8.29 -39.20 -19.19
N SER A 73 8.89 -39.34 -18.02
CA SER A 73 10.33 -39.66 -17.89
C SER A 73 10.63 -41.05 -18.40
#